data_AF-A0A7J5TZT6-F1
#
_entry.id   AF-A0A7J5TZT6-F1
#
_cell.length_a   1.000
_cell.length_b   1.000
_cell.length_c   1.000
_cell.angle_alpha   90.00
_cell.angle_beta   90.00
_cell.angle_gamma   90.00
#
_symmetry.space_group_name_H-M   'P 1'
#
loop_
_entity.id
_entity.type
_entity.pdbx_description
1 polymer ?
#
loop_
_entity_poly.entity_id
_entity_poly.type
_entity_poly.pdbx_seq_one_letter_code
_entity_poly.pdbx_strand_id
1 'polypeptide(L)'
;MKSWILIAGLCLLAGALQAKNGVSQQAVSTTLVAAEYFWNTDPGVGAATALPLPPGVHVDALLSIPTGTLPQGVNFLGVRVRAANGQWSPTRLNMVYIHAPGTSGDQTVLTDIEYFINTDQGLGNNTILPISPTSGSTPVVVSIPLPATLAVGTHQMGVRTRTGRGQWSQTMLSPFVIFAGQTANAISRVEYFIDTDPGYGQATALPFTPANGQDVAVTGSTSLSALGSYSFFFRARDTNNRWSALYYVPVNSTLTGCPMQQTLRSGNWNDPTIWSCGSVPTGTQDVLIRTGHTVTVLSPMGRQVCRNLRFEAGGKLMNGGVLGFGQP
;
A
#
# COMPACT_ATOMS: atom_id res chain seq x y z
N MET A 1 15.56 -14.80 16.51
CA MET A 1 14.96 -15.48 15.34
C MET A 1 15.42 -14.74 14.10
N LYS A 2 16.04 -15.43 13.12
CA LYS A 2 16.52 -14.82 11.88
C LYS A 2 15.29 -14.48 11.01
N SER A 3 14.99 -13.20 10.87
CA SER A 3 13.87 -12.72 10.05
C SER A 3 14.35 -12.54 8.61
N TRP A 4 13.79 -13.30 7.69
CA TRP A 4 14.03 -13.18 6.26
C TRP A 4 12.95 -12.27 5.67
N ILE A 5 13.35 -11.29 4.86
CA ILE A 5 12.40 -10.51 4.05
C ILE A 5 12.49 -11.06 2.63
N LEU A 6 11.37 -11.60 2.12
CA LEU A 6 11.17 -11.89 0.71
C LEU A 6 10.82 -10.57 0.02
N ILE A 7 11.71 -10.06 -0.83
CA ILE A 7 11.42 -8.91 -1.70
C ILE A 7 10.98 -9.47 -3.04
N ALA A 8 9.68 -9.37 -3.35
CA ALA A 8 9.16 -9.65 -4.68
C ALA A 8 9.34 -8.41 -5.57
N GLY A 9 9.88 -8.59 -6.79
CA GLY A 9 9.93 -7.56 -7.83
C GLY A 9 11.28 -6.86 -7.99
N LEU A 10 12.31 -7.60 -8.43
CA LEU A 10 13.60 -7.05 -8.82
C LEU A 10 13.64 -6.76 -10.33
N CYS A 11 12.96 -5.72 -10.81
CA CYS A 11 13.19 -5.24 -12.18
C CYS A 11 14.37 -4.24 -12.15
N LEU A 12 15.57 -4.67 -12.55
CA LEU A 12 16.73 -3.79 -12.73
C LEU A 12 16.71 -3.29 -14.17
N LEU A 13 16.31 -2.03 -14.38
CA LEU A 13 16.52 -1.36 -15.66
C LEU A 13 18.04 -1.15 -15.86
N ALA A 14 18.62 -1.89 -16.80
CA ALA A 14 19.82 -1.44 -17.49
C ALA A 14 19.39 -0.39 -18.52
N GLY A 15 19.43 0.89 -18.14
CA GLY A 15 19.22 1.98 -19.09
C GLY A 15 20.42 2.12 -20.01
N ALA A 16 20.25 1.83 -21.30
CA ALA A 16 21.11 2.38 -22.35
C ALA A 16 20.40 3.62 -22.92
N LEU A 17 20.84 4.81 -22.51
CA LEU A 17 20.68 6.02 -23.33
C LEU A 17 21.62 5.87 -24.54
N GLN A 18 21.12 5.92 -25.77
CA GLN A 18 21.42 7.00 -26.73
C GLN A 18 20.91 6.73 -28.16
N ALA A 19 20.43 7.84 -28.73
CA ALA A 19 20.50 8.33 -30.12
C ALA A 19 20.18 7.40 -31.30
N LYS A 20 19.26 7.93 -32.14
CA LYS A 20 19.07 7.63 -33.57
C LYS A 20 20.36 7.16 -34.27
N ASN A 21 20.36 5.92 -34.73
CA ASN A 21 20.44 5.55 -36.15
C ASN A 21 20.33 4.03 -36.25
N GLY A 22 19.55 3.56 -37.23
CA GLY A 22 19.13 2.17 -37.34
C GLY A 22 20.29 1.19 -37.51
N VAL A 23 20.49 0.34 -36.51
CA VAL A 23 20.99 -1.04 -36.64
C VAL A 23 20.28 -1.82 -35.53
N SER A 24 19.77 -3.00 -35.86
CA SER A 24 19.11 -3.93 -34.93
C SER A 24 19.97 -4.18 -33.68
N GLN A 25 19.53 -3.71 -32.51
CA GLN A 25 20.13 -4.11 -31.25
C GLN A 25 19.77 -5.56 -30.96
N GLN A 26 20.74 -6.45 -31.19
CA GLN A 26 20.74 -7.77 -30.60
C GLN A 26 20.81 -7.60 -29.07
N ALA A 27 19.78 -8.04 -28.35
CA ALA A 27 19.80 -8.09 -26.90
C ALA A 27 20.94 -9.01 -26.46
N VAL A 28 22.07 -8.43 -26.06
CA VAL A 28 23.15 -9.20 -25.43
C VAL A 28 22.63 -9.61 -24.05
N SER A 29 22.28 -10.89 -23.91
CA SER A 29 22.08 -11.50 -22.60
C SER A 29 23.43 -11.46 -21.88
N THR A 30 23.63 -10.45 -21.03
CA THR A 30 24.83 -10.35 -20.21
C THR A 30 24.67 -11.30 -19.03
N THR A 31 25.34 -12.44 -19.09
CA THR A 31 25.42 -13.36 -17.95
C THR A 31 26.03 -12.62 -16.76
N LEU A 32 25.28 -12.59 -15.65
CA LEU A 32 25.75 -12.03 -14.39
C LEU A 32 26.65 -13.05 -13.69
N VAL A 33 27.80 -12.60 -13.20
CA VAL A 33 28.82 -13.46 -12.58
C VAL A 33 29.00 -13.21 -11.08
N ALA A 34 28.53 -12.06 -10.59
CA ALA A 34 28.49 -11.79 -9.16
C ALA A 34 27.37 -10.79 -8.81
N ALA A 35 26.96 -10.78 -7.55
CA ALA A 35 26.12 -9.75 -6.97
C ALA A 35 26.63 -9.43 -5.57
N GLU A 36 26.40 -8.21 -5.11
CA GLU A 36 26.72 -7.81 -3.74
C GLU A 36 25.68 -6.84 -3.18
N TYR A 37 25.56 -6.83 -1.86
CA TYR A 37 24.66 -5.95 -1.13
C TYR A 37 25.36 -5.33 0.10
N PHE A 38 24.84 -4.19 0.54
CA PHE A 38 25.26 -3.53 1.78
C PHE A 38 24.08 -2.86 2.48
N TRP A 39 24.22 -2.65 3.79
CA TRP A 39 23.27 -1.91 4.60
C TRP A 39 23.87 -0.56 5.00
N ASN A 40 23.10 0.51 4.78
CA ASN A 40 23.34 1.90 5.15
C ASN A 40 24.58 2.54 4.51
N THR A 41 25.77 2.03 4.76
CA THR A 41 27.04 2.58 4.26
C THR A 41 27.58 1.70 3.13
N ASP A 42 27.83 2.29 1.97
CA ASP A 42 28.46 1.59 0.84
C ASP A 42 29.97 1.40 1.12
N PRO A 43 30.46 0.16 1.24
CA PRO A 43 31.89 -0.11 1.46
C PRO A 43 32.74 0.09 0.19
N GLY A 44 32.13 0.43 -0.94
CA GLY A 44 32.79 0.54 -2.23
C GLY A 44 32.63 -0.72 -3.09
N VAL A 45 32.77 -0.52 -4.39
CA VAL A 45 32.52 -1.55 -5.41
C VAL A 45 33.44 -2.76 -5.23
N GLY A 46 32.85 -3.96 -5.12
CA GLY A 46 33.55 -5.22 -4.92
C GLY A 46 33.95 -5.52 -3.48
N ALA A 47 33.62 -4.63 -2.53
CA ALA A 47 33.93 -4.77 -1.11
C ALA A 47 32.68 -5.02 -0.24
N ALA A 48 31.50 -5.11 -0.87
CA ALA A 48 30.25 -5.35 -0.14
C ALA A 48 30.01 -6.85 0.09
N THR A 49 28.91 -7.18 0.76
CA THR A 49 28.61 -8.57 1.10
C THR A 49 28.18 -9.32 -0.15
N ALA A 50 28.91 -10.39 -0.50
CA ALA A 50 28.60 -11.19 -1.67
C ALA A 50 27.21 -11.83 -1.55
N LEU A 51 26.43 -11.70 -2.62
CA LEU A 51 25.10 -12.27 -2.75
C LEU A 51 25.19 -13.44 -3.74
N PRO A 52 24.95 -14.69 -3.30
CA PRO A 52 25.08 -15.86 -4.17
C PRO A 52 24.10 -15.77 -5.35
N LEU A 53 24.62 -15.93 -6.56
CA LEU A 53 23.82 -16.05 -7.77
C LEU A 53 23.72 -17.54 -8.16
N PRO A 54 22.51 -18.12 -8.28
CA PRO A 54 22.35 -19.42 -8.89
C PRO A 54 22.88 -19.42 -10.34
N PRO A 55 23.46 -20.54 -10.83
CA PRO A 55 23.95 -20.63 -12.21
C PRO A 55 22.84 -20.33 -13.23
N GLY A 56 23.15 -19.52 -14.25
CA GLY A 56 22.24 -19.23 -15.37
C GLY A 56 21.13 -18.20 -15.07
N VAL A 57 21.24 -17.45 -13.98
CA VAL A 57 20.21 -16.49 -13.56
C VAL A 57 20.16 -15.24 -14.42
N HIS A 58 18.94 -14.90 -14.87
CA HIS A 58 18.57 -13.62 -15.47
C HIS A 58 18.22 -12.57 -14.41
N VAL A 59 18.07 -11.32 -14.84
CA VAL A 59 17.93 -10.10 -14.01
C VAL A 59 16.81 -10.15 -12.94
N ASP A 60 15.87 -11.09 -13.03
CA ASP A 60 14.66 -11.18 -12.19
C ASP A 60 14.70 -12.25 -11.06
N ALA A 61 15.87 -12.76 -10.67
CA ALA A 61 15.92 -13.73 -9.57
C ALA A 61 15.52 -13.11 -8.23
N LEU A 62 14.67 -13.82 -7.49
CA LEU A 62 14.35 -13.55 -6.10
C LEU A 62 15.57 -13.90 -5.24
N LEU A 63 16.26 -12.88 -4.74
CA LEU A 63 17.42 -13.03 -3.87
C LEU A 63 17.02 -12.74 -2.42
N SER A 64 17.30 -13.68 -1.53
CA SER A 64 17.04 -13.54 -0.10
C SER A 64 18.21 -12.80 0.56
N ILE A 65 17.93 -11.62 1.13
CA ILE A 65 18.95 -10.77 1.75
C ILE A 65 18.81 -10.83 3.27
N PRO A 66 19.83 -11.30 4.01
CA PRO A 66 19.82 -11.30 5.46
C PRO A 66 19.69 -9.88 6.03
N THR A 67 18.74 -9.69 6.95
CA THR A 67 18.51 -8.42 7.65
C THR A 67 19.30 -8.30 8.96
N GLY A 68 19.99 -9.35 9.41
CA GLY A 68 20.85 -9.30 10.61
C GLY A 68 20.18 -8.66 11.84
N THR A 69 20.92 -7.80 12.54
CA THR A 69 20.44 -6.92 13.62
C THR A 69 20.45 -5.47 13.16
N LEU A 70 19.67 -5.13 12.15
CA LEU A 70 19.55 -3.74 11.70
C LEU A 70 19.01 -2.85 12.83
N PRO A 71 19.53 -1.62 12.97
CA PRO A 71 18.96 -0.63 13.88
C PRO A 71 17.48 -0.40 13.60
N GLN A 72 16.71 -0.16 14.67
CA GLN A 72 15.35 0.34 14.53
C GLN A 72 15.35 1.66 13.75
N GLY A 73 14.36 1.85 12.89
CA GLY A 73 14.22 3.05 12.05
C GLY A 73 14.53 2.78 10.58
N VAL A 74 14.83 3.86 9.86
CA VAL A 74 15.13 3.82 8.42
C VAL A 74 16.50 3.20 8.19
N ASN A 75 16.55 2.21 7.31
CA ASN A 75 17.76 1.59 6.79
C ASN A 75 17.73 1.64 5.27
N PHE A 76 18.90 1.67 4.63
CA PHE A 76 19.03 1.63 3.18
C PHE A 76 19.74 0.34 2.77
N LEU A 77 19.12 -0.41 1.87
CA LEU A 77 19.71 -1.56 1.22
C LEU A 77 20.28 -1.13 -0.14
N GLY A 78 21.60 -1.20 -0.28
CA GLY A 78 22.27 -1.08 -1.57
C GLY A 78 22.48 -2.43 -2.21
N VAL A 79 22.20 -2.56 -3.51
CA VAL A 79 22.47 -3.77 -4.31
C VAL A 79 23.12 -3.38 -5.64
N ARG A 80 24.11 -4.15 -6.08
CA ARG A 80 24.68 -4.09 -7.43
C ARG A 80 25.12 -5.47 -7.92
N VAL A 81 25.17 -5.62 -9.24
CA VAL A 81 25.54 -6.87 -9.92
C VAL A 81 26.72 -6.66 -10.84
N ARG A 82 27.51 -7.71 -11.07
CA ARG A 82 28.67 -7.72 -11.96
C ARG A 82 28.40 -8.60 -13.17
N ALA A 83 28.60 -8.04 -14.36
CA ALA A 83 28.53 -8.79 -15.62
C ALA A 83 29.84 -9.55 -15.88
N ALA A 84 29.78 -10.58 -16.75
CA ALA A 84 30.94 -11.39 -17.13
C ALA A 84 32.11 -10.58 -17.71
N ASN A 85 31.85 -9.41 -18.29
CA ASN A 85 32.87 -8.47 -18.75
C ASN A 85 33.59 -7.72 -17.61
N GLY A 86 33.27 -8.03 -16.36
CA GLY A 86 33.87 -7.48 -15.16
C GLY A 86 33.27 -6.16 -14.68
N GLN A 87 32.31 -5.57 -15.41
CA GLN A 87 31.68 -4.30 -15.04
C GLN A 87 30.56 -4.48 -14.00
N TRP A 88 30.51 -3.55 -13.05
CA TRP A 88 29.45 -3.46 -12.06
C TRP A 88 28.32 -2.54 -12.53
N SER A 89 27.08 -2.87 -12.17
CA SER A 89 25.94 -1.97 -12.34
C SER A 89 26.04 -0.76 -11.41
N PRO A 90 25.30 0.33 -11.71
CA PRO A 90 25.01 1.34 -10.69
C PRO A 90 24.40 0.69 -9.44
N THR A 91 24.66 1.29 -8.27
CA THR A 91 24.03 0.88 -7.01
C THR A 91 22.56 1.26 -7.02
N ARG A 92 21.67 0.29 -6.79
CA ARG A 92 20.27 0.55 -6.49
C ARG A 92 20.07 0.61 -4.98
N LEU A 93 19.47 1.68 -4.48
CA LEU A 93 19.10 1.84 -3.08
C LEU A 93 17.60 1.55 -2.88
N ASN A 94 17.28 0.73 -1.89
CA ASN A 94 15.92 0.52 -1.41
C ASN A 94 15.84 0.92 0.06
N MET A 95 14.80 1.65 0.43
CA MET A 95 14.55 2.03 1.83
C MET A 95 13.80 0.91 2.54
N VAL A 96 14.27 0.52 3.73
CA VAL A 96 13.66 -0.52 4.58
C VAL A 96 13.54 0.04 5.99
N TYR A 97 12.34 -0.01 6.58
CA TYR A 97 12.12 0.46 7.95
C TYR A 97 12.00 -0.71 8.92
N ILE A 98 12.79 -0.70 9.99
CA ILE A 98 12.76 -1.73 11.03
C ILE A 98 12.01 -1.18 12.24
N HIS A 99 10.94 -1.88 12.64
CA HIS A 99 10.21 -1.59 13.88
C HIS A 99 10.90 -2.26 15.07
N ALA A 100 10.75 -1.70 16.28
CA ALA A 100 11.09 -2.43 17.49
C ALA A 100 10.23 -3.71 17.57
N PRO A 101 10.78 -4.85 18.02
CA PRO A 101 10.01 -6.08 18.18
C PRO A 101 8.83 -5.82 19.13
N GLY A 102 7.61 -5.95 18.61
CA GLY A 102 6.38 -5.76 19.38
C GLY A 102 5.72 -7.10 19.71
N THR A 103 5.32 -7.30 20.96
CA THR A 103 4.29 -8.27 21.31
C THR A 103 2.95 -7.81 20.73
N SER A 104 2.35 -8.64 19.88
CA SER A 104 1.08 -8.40 19.18
C SER A 104 -0.07 -8.19 20.17
N GLY A 105 -0.64 -6.98 20.20
CA GLY A 105 -1.86 -6.71 20.97
C GLY A 105 -2.28 -5.24 21.05
N ASP A 106 -1.32 -4.30 20.97
CA ASP A 106 -1.58 -2.87 21.27
C ASP A 106 -0.93 -1.91 20.24
N GLN A 107 -0.58 -2.46 19.07
CA GLN A 107 0.07 -1.73 17.97
C GLN A 107 -0.94 -1.00 17.08
N THR A 108 -2.24 -1.23 17.28
CA THR A 108 -3.32 -0.73 16.42
C THR A 108 -4.03 0.50 16.97
N VAL A 109 -3.79 0.87 18.23
CA VAL A 109 -4.35 2.08 18.83
C VAL A 109 -3.41 3.24 18.55
N LEU A 110 -3.87 4.25 17.81
CA LEU A 110 -3.14 5.50 17.60
C LEU A 110 -3.50 6.50 18.69
N THR A 111 -2.50 7.16 19.28
CA THR A 111 -2.68 8.17 20.34
C THR A 111 -2.35 9.57 19.90
N ASP A 112 -1.41 9.73 18.97
CA ASP A 112 -0.91 11.04 18.57
C ASP A 112 -0.66 11.10 17.06
N ILE A 113 -0.74 12.30 16.51
CA ILE A 113 -0.21 12.66 15.20
C ILE A 113 0.88 13.71 15.43
N GLU A 114 2.02 13.56 14.77
CA GLU A 114 3.07 14.57 14.73
C GLU A 114 3.24 15.08 13.30
N TYR A 115 3.42 16.38 13.14
CA TYR A 115 3.68 16.98 11.83
C TYR A 115 4.75 18.07 11.89
N PHE A 116 5.35 18.34 10.72
CA PHE A 116 6.30 19.43 10.50
C PHE A 116 6.20 20.00 9.09
N ILE A 117 6.61 21.26 8.93
CA ILE A 117 6.74 21.92 7.62
C ILE A 117 8.22 22.17 7.33
N ASN A 118 8.69 21.67 6.19
CA ASN A 118 10.04 21.72 5.62
C ASN A 118 11.15 21.03 6.44
N THR A 119 11.19 21.17 7.76
CA THR A 119 12.28 20.64 8.61
C THR A 119 11.74 19.70 9.68
N ASP A 120 12.22 18.45 9.70
CA ASP A 120 11.95 17.48 10.78
C ASP A 120 12.95 17.67 11.92
N GLN A 121 12.47 18.01 13.12
CA GLN A 121 13.29 18.12 14.35
C GLN A 121 13.54 16.75 15.03
N GLY A 122 13.12 15.65 14.40
CA GLY A 122 13.21 14.29 14.93
C GLY A 122 11.95 13.87 15.69
N LEU A 123 11.88 12.57 15.98
CA LEU A 123 10.70 11.90 16.57
C LEU A 123 10.27 12.55 17.89
N GLY A 124 9.02 12.99 17.98
CA GLY A 124 8.45 13.62 19.17
C GLY A 124 8.91 15.05 19.45
N ASN A 125 9.69 15.66 18.54
CA ASN A 125 10.24 17.01 18.71
C ASN A 125 9.56 18.06 17.81
N ASN A 126 8.66 17.66 16.91
CA ASN A 126 7.86 18.59 16.11
C ASN A 126 6.50 18.85 16.77
N THR A 127 5.57 19.42 16.02
CA THR A 127 4.25 19.78 16.53
C THR A 127 3.39 18.53 16.70
N ILE A 128 2.89 18.33 17.93
CA ILE A 128 1.97 17.24 18.26
C ILE A 128 0.52 17.71 18.13
N LEU A 129 -0.27 16.94 17.39
CA LEU A 129 -1.71 17.02 17.30
C LEU A 129 -2.30 15.84 18.08
N PRO A 130 -2.84 16.08 19.30
CA PRO A 130 -3.46 15.02 20.07
C PRO A 130 -4.74 14.55 19.37
N ILE A 131 -4.95 13.24 19.33
CA ILE A 131 -6.18 12.63 18.82
C ILE A 131 -6.83 11.80 19.93
N SER A 132 -8.15 11.62 19.87
CA SER A 132 -8.78 10.62 20.73
C SER A 132 -8.27 9.23 20.33
N PRO A 133 -7.84 8.37 21.29
CA PRO A 133 -7.33 7.06 20.98
C PRO A 133 -8.27 6.29 20.06
N THR A 134 -7.77 5.86 18.91
CA THR A 134 -8.57 5.19 17.88
C THR A 134 -7.88 3.90 17.45
N SER A 135 -8.67 2.84 17.29
CA SER A 135 -8.21 1.58 16.71
C SER A 135 -9.13 1.16 15.57
N GLY A 136 -8.56 0.54 14.53
CA GLY A 136 -9.30 0.09 13.34
C GLY A 136 -9.10 0.96 12.11
N SER A 137 -9.89 0.72 11.08
CA SER A 137 -9.74 1.30 9.73
C SER A 137 -10.44 2.65 9.54
N THR A 138 -10.92 3.29 10.61
CA THR A 138 -11.61 4.59 10.52
C THR A 138 -10.60 5.70 10.22
N PRO A 139 -10.76 6.46 9.12
CA PRO A 139 -9.87 7.57 8.81
C PRO A 139 -9.95 8.63 9.92
N VAL A 140 -8.81 9.00 10.48
CA VAL A 140 -8.69 10.15 11.39
C VAL A 140 -8.46 11.39 10.53
N VAL A 141 -9.41 12.32 10.55
CA VAL A 141 -9.31 13.60 9.84
C VAL A 141 -8.84 14.67 10.82
N VAL A 142 -7.71 15.31 10.51
CA VAL A 142 -7.18 16.44 11.28
C VAL A 142 -6.92 17.63 10.37
N SER A 143 -7.22 18.83 10.85
CA SER A 143 -6.86 20.08 10.18
C SER A 143 -5.50 20.53 10.70
N ILE A 144 -4.53 20.68 9.78
CA ILE A 144 -3.20 21.16 10.11
C ILE A 144 -3.14 22.67 9.83
N PRO A 145 -3.02 23.53 10.85
CA PRO A 145 -2.90 24.96 10.62
C PRO A 145 -1.56 25.28 9.97
N LEU A 146 -1.60 25.98 8.84
CA LEU A 146 -0.39 26.50 8.20
C LEU A 146 0.00 27.86 8.82
N PRO A 147 1.28 28.09 9.15
CA PRO A 147 1.75 29.40 9.58
C PRO A 147 1.44 30.47 8.53
N ALA A 148 0.85 31.60 8.94
CA ALA A 148 0.58 32.73 8.03
C ALA A 148 1.86 33.35 7.43
N THR A 149 3.02 33.03 8.00
CA THR A 149 4.34 33.49 7.57
C THR A 149 5.00 32.58 6.53
N LEU A 150 4.32 31.52 6.07
CA LEU A 150 4.87 30.65 5.03
C LEU A 150 5.06 31.45 3.73
N ALA A 151 6.26 31.41 3.18
CA ALA A 151 6.58 32.11 1.96
C ALA A 151 5.79 31.53 0.76
N VAL A 152 5.62 32.35 -0.27
CA VAL A 152 5.15 31.85 -1.58
C VAL A 152 6.21 30.90 -2.14
N GLY A 153 5.80 29.71 -2.58
CA GLY A 153 6.70 28.70 -3.13
C GLY A 153 6.33 27.28 -2.73
N THR A 154 7.21 26.35 -3.08
CA THR A 154 7.06 24.92 -2.76
C THR A 154 7.52 24.63 -1.35
N HIS A 155 6.72 23.86 -0.64
CA HIS A 155 6.96 23.38 0.72
C HIS A 155 6.71 21.87 0.81
N GLN A 156 7.18 21.27 1.90
CA GLN A 156 6.93 19.87 2.20
C GLN A 156 6.37 19.74 3.62
N MET A 157 5.30 18.97 3.77
CA MET A 157 4.76 18.58 5.06
C MET A 157 5.14 17.14 5.35
N GLY A 158 5.65 16.88 6.55
CA GLY A 158 5.79 15.53 7.07
C GLY A 158 4.73 15.23 8.11
N VAL A 159 4.16 14.03 8.09
CA VAL A 159 3.19 13.54 9.07
C VAL A 159 3.57 12.13 9.50
N ARG A 160 3.48 11.85 10.80
CA ARG A 160 3.60 10.50 11.36
C ARG A 160 2.65 10.30 12.53
N THR A 161 2.32 9.06 12.84
CA THR A 161 1.41 8.71 13.93
C THR A 161 2.14 7.97 15.03
N ARG A 162 1.62 8.05 16.26
CA ARG A 162 2.13 7.33 17.42
C ARG A 162 1.13 6.28 17.87
N THR A 163 1.63 5.10 18.17
CA THR A 163 0.84 4.04 18.80
C THR A 163 0.72 4.25 20.31
N GLY A 164 -0.24 3.57 20.96
CA GLY A 164 -0.39 3.53 22.41
C GLY A 164 0.85 3.03 23.18
N ARG A 165 1.76 2.33 22.50
CA ARG A 165 3.07 1.92 23.05
C ARG A 165 4.18 2.94 22.85
N GLY A 166 3.83 4.12 22.36
CA GLY A 166 4.76 5.21 22.10
C GLY A 166 5.61 5.04 20.84
N GLN A 167 5.32 4.05 19.98
CA GLN A 167 6.07 3.81 18.75
C GLN A 167 5.54 4.70 17.62
N TRP A 168 6.46 5.36 16.91
CA TRP A 168 6.14 6.21 15.75
C TRP A 168 6.08 5.42 14.45
N SER A 169 5.16 5.80 13.56
CA SER A 169 5.07 5.33 12.18
C SER A 169 6.23 5.87 11.32
N GLN A 170 6.31 5.40 10.09
CA GLN A 170 7.08 6.11 9.06
C GLN A 170 6.51 7.52 8.87
N THR A 171 7.39 8.47 8.52
CA THR A 171 6.98 9.81 8.09
C THR A 171 6.46 9.75 6.66
N MET A 172 5.19 10.10 6.48
CA MET A 172 4.63 10.40 5.16
C MET A 172 4.98 11.84 4.81
N LEU A 173 5.59 12.05 3.64
CA LEU A 173 5.92 13.38 3.12
C LEU A 173 4.94 13.76 2.01
N SER A 174 4.37 14.96 2.09
CA SER A 174 3.48 15.53 1.08
C SER A 174 3.99 16.90 0.66
N PRO A 175 4.35 17.12 -0.63
CA PRO A 175 4.66 18.45 -1.12
C PRO A 175 3.38 19.30 -1.26
N PHE A 176 3.51 20.60 -1.10
CA PHE A 176 2.46 21.57 -1.40
C PHE A 176 3.06 22.90 -1.87
N VAL A 177 2.25 23.78 -2.48
CA VAL A 177 2.71 25.07 -3.00
C VAL A 177 1.83 26.18 -2.43
N ILE A 178 2.45 27.21 -1.86
CA ILE A 178 1.79 28.47 -1.51
C ILE A 178 1.89 29.40 -2.71
N PHE A 179 0.76 29.87 -3.21
CA PHE A 179 0.69 30.83 -4.30
C PHE A 179 0.59 32.26 -3.75
N ALA A 180 1.17 33.23 -4.47
CA ALA A 180 0.99 34.63 -4.15
C ALA A 180 -0.48 35.03 -4.33
N GLY A 181 -1.11 35.50 -3.26
CA GLY A 181 -2.24 36.44 -3.26
C GLY A 181 -3.30 36.24 -4.35
N GLN A 182 -3.80 35.02 -4.55
CA GLN A 182 -5.05 34.85 -5.28
C GLN A 182 -6.16 35.21 -4.29
N THR A 183 -7.00 36.18 -4.61
CA THR A 183 -8.32 36.26 -3.98
C THR A 183 -9.01 34.95 -4.30
N ALA A 184 -9.00 34.03 -3.33
CA ALA A 184 -9.54 32.69 -3.53
C ALA A 184 -11.04 32.83 -3.76
N ASN A 185 -11.45 32.67 -5.02
CA ASN A 185 -12.85 32.62 -5.39
C ASN A 185 -13.50 31.47 -4.62
N ALA A 186 -14.73 31.67 -4.18
CA ALA A 186 -15.47 30.64 -3.49
C ALA A 186 -15.54 29.37 -4.37
N ILE A 187 -15.40 28.21 -3.75
CA ILE A 187 -15.65 26.94 -4.43
C ILE A 187 -17.16 26.83 -4.67
N SER A 188 -17.56 26.62 -5.92
CA SER A 188 -18.96 26.47 -6.34
C SER A 188 -19.35 25.00 -6.51
N ARG A 189 -18.38 24.11 -6.71
CA ARG A 189 -18.61 22.67 -6.84
C ARG A 189 -17.37 21.85 -6.51
N VAL A 190 -17.56 20.68 -5.91
CA VAL A 190 -16.55 19.61 -5.80
C VAL A 190 -17.14 18.35 -6.42
N GLU A 191 -16.37 17.63 -7.23
CA GLU A 191 -16.78 16.34 -7.80
C GLU A 191 -15.65 15.31 -7.75
N TYR A 192 -16.05 14.04 -7.79
CA TYR A 192 -15.13 12.91 -7.90
C TYR A 192 -15.56 11.91 -8.99
N PHE A 193 -14.58 11.19 -9.53
CA PHE A 193 -14.78 10.03 -10.41
C PHE A 193 -13.74 8.94 -10.09
N ILE A 194 -14.03 7.72 -10.53
CA ILE A 194 -13.18 6.55 -10.32
C ILE A 194 -12.69 6.09 -11.69
N ASP A 195 -11.36 6.01 -11.84
CA ASP A 195 -10.60 5.55 -13.00
C ASP A 195 -10.79 6.37 -14.29
N THR A 196 -12.02 6.50 -14.79
CA THR A 196 -12.33 7.18 -16.04
C THR A 196 -13.02 8.52 -15.78
N ASP A 197 -12.47 9.60 -16.32
CA ASP A 197 -13.06 10.95 -16.22
C ASP A 197 -14.31 11.06 -17.12
N PRO A 198 -15.51 11.30 -16.58
CA PRO A 198 -16.72 11.51 -17.39
C PRO A 198 -16.77 12.92 -18.03
N GLY A 199 -15.79 13.77 -17.75
CA GLY A 199 -15.72 15.16 -18.21
C GLY A 199 -16.23 16.16 -17.17
N TYR A 200 -15.83 17.42 -17.35
CA TYR A 200 -16.12 18.50 -16.41
C TYR A 200 -17.61 18.67 -16.15
N GLY A 201 -18.01 18.63 -14.88
CA GLY A 201 -19.41 18.80 -14.48
C GLY A 201 -20.26 17.53 -14.54
N GLN A 202 -19.72 16.44 -15.07
CA GLN A 202 -20.44 15.17 -15.27
C GLN A 202 -20.09 14.10 -14.22
N ALA A 203 -19.11 14.36 -13.35
CA ALA A 203 -18.75 13.43 -12.31
C ALA A 203 -19.66 13.58 -11.07
N THR A 204 -19.51 12.67 -10.12
CA THR A 204 -20.35 12.65 -8.92
C THR A 204 -20.04 13.85 -8.03
N ALA A 205 -21.04 14.70 -7.81
CA ALA A 205 -20.88 15.87 -6.94
C ALA A 205 -20.76 15.46 -5.47
N LEU A 206 -19.84 16.09 -4.75
CA LEU A 206 -19.69 15.94 -3.30
C LEU A 206 -20.35 17.13 -2.58
N PRO A 207 -21.17 16.88 -1.55
CA PRO A 207 -21.71 17.95 -0.73
C PRO A 207 -20.59 18.58 0.10
N PHE A 208 -20.68 19.90 0.30
CA PHE A 208 -19.75 20.65 1.14
C PHE A 208 -20.42 21.90 1.69
N THR A 209 -19.87 22.43 2.78
CA THR A 209 -20.26 23.75 3.30
C THR A 209 -19.39 24.81 2.64
N PRO A 210 -19.96 25.78 1.90
CA PRO A 210 -19.17 26.82 1.25
C PRO A 210 -18.34 27.62 2.26
N ALA A 211 -17.06 27.78 1.96
CA ALA A 211 -16.15 28.62 2.73
C ALA A 211 -15.42 29.57 1.76
N ASN A 212 -15.53 30.88 2.00
CA ASN A 212 -14.88 31.88 1.15
C ASN A 212 -13.39 31.92 1.46
N GLY A 213 -12.57 31.60 0.45
CA GLY A 213 -11.11 31.64 0.55
C GLY A 213 -10.51 30.75 1.62
N GLN A 214 -11.17 29.64 1.95
CA GLN A 214 -10.73 28.64 2.91
C GLN A 214 -10.82 27.24 2.29
N ASP A 215 -10.09 26.30 2.88
CA ASP A 215 -10.21 24.89 2.52
C ASP A 215 -11.63 24.38 2.77
N VAL A 216 -12.10 23.54 1.85
CA VAL A 216 -13.42 22.92 1.90
C VAL A 216 -13.25 21.44 2.22
N ALA A 217 -13.77 21.01 3.38
CA ALA A 217 -13.84 19.61 3.71
C ALA A 217 -15.00 18.93 2.97
N VAL A 218 -14.71 17.80 2.33
CA VAL A 218 -15.71 16.94 1.67
C VAL A 218 -15.69 15.55 2.27
N THR A 219 -16.87 15.01 2.54
CA THR A 219 -17.04 13.63 3.01
C THR A 219 -18.04 12.93 2.10
N GLY A 220 -17.71 11.73 1.66
CA GLY A 220 -18.59 10.90 0.86
C GLY A 220 -18.28 9.42 1.08
N SER A 221 -19.26 8.58 0.80
CA SER A 221 -19.09 7.13 0.75
C SER A 221 -19.52 6.63 -0.62
N THR A 222 -18.82 5.62 -1.11
CA THR A 222 -19.17 4.92 -2.35
C THR A 222 -18.76 3.47 -2.23
N SER A 223 -19.41 2.59 -3.00
CA SER A 223 -19.06 1.18 -3.10
C SER A 223 -18.22 0.94 -4.34
N LEU A 224 -17.18 0.11 -4.19
CA LEU A 224 -16.41 -0.40 -5.31
C LEU A 224 -17.10 -1.64 -5.88
N SER A 225 -17.15 -1.74 -7.21
CA SER A 225 -17.83 -2.84 -7.91
C SER A 225 -17.10 -4.18 -7.82
N ALA A 226 -15.78 -4.15 -7.56
CA ALA A 226 -14.94 -5.34 -7.46
C ALA A 226 -13.73 -5.12 -6.53
N LEU A 227 -13.00 -6.21 -6.32
CA LEU A 227 -11.64 -6.15 -5.77
C LEU A 227 -10.69 -5.67 -6.88
N GLY A 228 -9.75 -4.80 -6.55
CA GLY A 228 -8.81 -4.27 -7.53
C GLY A 228 -8.11 -2.99 -7.08
N SER A 229 -7.30 -2.47 -7.98
CA SER A 229 -6.68 -1.15 -7.84
C SER A 229 -7.55 -0.12 -8.54
N TYR A 230 -7.91 0.93 -7.80
CA TYR A 230 -8.76 2.02 -8.23
C TYR A 230 -8.01 3.34 -8.06
N SER A 231 -8.27 4.29 -8.95
CA SER A 231 -7.80 5.68 -8.82
C SER A 231 -9.00 6.58 -8.63
N PHE A 232 -9.12 7.15 -7.43
CA PHE A 232 -10.09 8.21 -7.18
C PHE A 232 -9.50 9.53 -7.63
N PHE A 233 -10.26 10.28 -8.41
CA PHE A 233 -9.90 11.62 -8.84
C PHE A 233 -10.90 12.62 -8.31
N PHE A 234 -10.40 13.78 -7.91
CA PHE A 234 -11.18 14.88 -7.36
C PHE A 234 -10.82 16.16 -8.11
N ARG A 235 -11.82 17.01 -8.32
CA ARG A 235 -11.61 18.39 -8.76
C ARG A 235 -12.66 19.32 -8.19
N ALA A 236 -12.27 20.57 -8.01
CA ALA A 236 -13.14 21.65 -7.58
C ALA A 236 -13.32 22.68 -8.70
N ARG A 237 -14.47 23.32 -8.73
CA ARG A 237 -14.78 24.45 -9.60
C ARG A 237 -14.97 25.70 -8.74
N ASP A 238 -14.38 26.82 -9.14
CA ASP A 238 -14.63 28.11 -8.49
C ASP A 238 -15.90 28.80 -9.01
N THR A 239 -16.31 29.91 -8.40
CA THR A 239 -17.45 30.73 -8.85
C THR A 239 -17.24 31.41 -10.21
N ASN A 240 -16.01 31.45 -10.72
CA ASN A 240 -15.67 31.92 -12.07
C ASN A 240 -15.62 30.78 -13.09
N ASN A 241 -16.16 29.60 -12.72
CA ASN A 241 -16.25 28.42 -13.57
C ASN A 241 -14.90 27.79 -13.97
N ARG A 242 -13.81 28.12 -13.26
CA ARG A 242 -12.48 27.54 -13.49
C ARG A 242 -12.32 26.27 -12.66
N TRP A 243 -11.77 25.24 -13.27
CA TRP A 243 -11.52 23.96 -12.63
C TRP A 243 -10.10 23.88 -12.07
N SER A 244 -9.96 23.24 -10.91
CA SER A 244 -8.66 22.89 -10.36
C SER A 244 -7.96 21.84 -11.24
N ALA A 245 -6.66 21.66 -10.99
CA ALA A 245 -5.98 20.42 -11.38
C ALA A 245 -6.67 19.21 -10.70
N LEU A 246 -6.45 18.01 -11.27
CA LEU A 246 -6.91 16.77 -10.66
C LEU A 246 -6.06 16.44 -9.45
N TYR A 247 -6.73 16.19 -8.32
CA TYR A 247 -6.14 15.51 -7.18
C TYR A 247 -6.49 14.02 -7.30
N TYR A 248 -5.53 13.11 -7.08
CA TYR A 248 -5.81 11.67 -7.17
C TYR A 248 -5.37 10.92 -5.92
N VAL A 249 -6.14 9.89 -5.57
CA VAL A 249 -5.87 8.98 -4.45
C VAL A 249 -5.95 7.55 -4.98
N PRO A 250 -4.83 6.81 -5.01
CA PRO A 250 -4.86 5.39 -5.33
C PRO A 250 -5.47 4.61 -4.16
N VAL A 251 -6.43 3.75 -4.45
CA VAL A 251 -7.10 2.88 -3.48
C VAL A 251 -6.96 1.45 -3.98
N ASN A 252 -6.40 0.58 -3.15
CA ASN A 252 -6.41 -0.85 -3.43
C ASN A 252 -7.51 -1.49 -2.57
N SER A 253 -8.55 -2.03 -3.20
CA SER A 253 -9.47 -2.95 -2.54
C SER A 253 -8.88 -4.35 -2.58
N THR A 254 -7.96 -4.60 -1.65
CA THR A 254 -7.44 -5.94 -1.40
C THR A 254 -8.32 -6.65 -0.37
N LEU A 255 -8.37 -7.98 -0.43
CA LEU A 255 -8.87 -8.83 0.66
C LEU A 255 -7.88 -8.78 1.83
N THR A 256 -7.71 -7.62 2.45
CA THR A 256 -6.92 -7.52 3.67
C THR A 256 -7.77 -8.08 4.80
N GLY A 257 -7.68 -9.39 4.98
CA GLY A 257 -8.34 -10.15 6.04
C GLY A 257 -9.82 -10.37 5.81
N CYS A 258 -10.20 -11.16 4.80
CA CYS A 258 -11.54 -11.77 4.72
C CYS A 258 -11.70 -12.73 5.92
N PRO A 259 -12.26 -12.29 7.06
CA PRO A 259 -12.28 -13.09 8.25
C PRO A 259 -13.45 -14.09 8.21
N MET A 260 -14.35 -13.91 7.24
CA MET A 260 -15.60 -14.64 7.07
C MET A 260 -15.97 -14.75 5.59
N GLN A 261 -16.09 -15.97 5.10
CA GLN A 261 -16.54 -16.34 3.77
C GLN A 261 -18.05 -16.62 3.81
N GLN A 262 -18.83 -15.98 2.96
CA GLN A 262 -20.27 -16.24 2.85
C GLN A 262 -20.60 -16.82 1.48
N THR A 263 -21.59 -17.71 1.43
CA THR A 263 -22.04 -18.25 0.13
C THR A 263 -22.83 -17.21 -0.66
N LEU A 264 -22.41 -16.93 -1.90
CA LEU A 264 -23.13 -16.09 -2.87
C LEU A 264 -24.21 -16.88 -3.62
N ARG A 265 -24.01 -18.20 -3.74
CA ARG A 265 -24.93 -19.17 -4.36
C ARG A 265 -24.61 -20.58 -3.86
N SER A 266 -25.50 -21.54 -4.15
CA SER A 266 -25.22 -22.97 -3.98
C SER A 266 -24.07 -23.42 -4.89
N GLY A 267 -23.27 -24.38 -4.45
CA GLY A 267 -22.22 -24.97 -5.27
C GLY A 267 -21.15 -25.73 -4.49
N ASN A 268 -20.04 -26.02 -5.17
CA ASN A 268 -18.95 -26.82 -4.62
C ASN A 268 -18.05 -25.97 -3.70
N TRP A 269 -17.62 -26.51 -2.56
CA TRP A 269 -16.71 -25.84 -1.63
C TRP A 269 -15.42 -25.32 -2.28
N ASN A 270 -14.86 -26.04 -3.25
CA ASN A 270 -13.63 -25.63 -3.96
C ASN A 270 -13.86 -24.64 -5.11
N ASP A 271 -15.11 -24.24 -5.38
CA ASP A 271 -15.39 -23.19 -6.35
C ASP A 271 -15.19 -21.80 -5.69
N PRO A 272 -14.12 -21.05 -6.00
CA PRO A 272 -13.89 -19.74 -5.40
C PRO A 272 -15.03 -18.75 -5.69
N THR A 273 -15.81 -18.96 -6.75
CA THR A 273 -16.87 -18.04 -7.18
C THR A 273 -18.15 -18.14 -6.35
N ILE A 274 -18.31 -19.18 -5.53
CA ILE A 274 -19.45 -19.27 -4.61
C ILE A 274 -19.20 -18.50 -3.32
N TRP A 275 -17.98 -18.02 -3.09
CA TRP A 275 -17.57 -17.39 -1.84
C TRP A 275 -17.45 -15.87 -1.98
N SER A 276 -17.91 -15.13 -0.98
CA SER A 276 -17.93 -13.66 -0.97
C SER A 276 -16.55 -13.03 -1.16
N CYS A 277 -15.47 -13.74 -0.83
CA CYS A 277 -14.10 -13.27 -1.01
C CYS A 277 -13.43 -13.84 -2.26
N GLY A 278 -14.16 -14.50 -3.17
CA GLY A 278 -13.60 -14.97 -4.43
C GLY A 278 -12.46 -15.99 -4.29
N SER A 279 -12.39 -16.70 -3.15
CA SER A 279 -11.35 -17.68 -2.83
C SER A 279 -11.94 -18.83 -2.03
N VAL A 280 -11.31 -20.00 -2.10
CA VAL A 280 -11.69 -21.16 -1.26
C VAL A 280 -11.40 -20.83 0.22
N PRO A 281 -12.31 -21.14 1.16
CA PRO A 281 -12.08 -20.93 2.58
C PRO A 281 -10.85 -21.66 3.11
N THR A 282 -10.14 -21.02 4.03
CA THR A 282 -8.97 -21.58 4.73
C THR A 282 -9.22 -21.74 6.22
N GLY A 283 -8.37 -22.49 6.92
CA GLY A 283 -8.48 -22.76 8.36
C GLY A 283 -8.43 -21.54 9.28
N THR A 284 -8.14 -20.33 8.76
CA THR A 284 -8.17 -19.07 9.51
C THR A 284 -9.47 -18.27 9.33
N GLN A 285 -10.37 -18.70 8.44
CA GLN A 285 -11.55 -17.95 8.03
C GLN A 285 -12.83 -18.61 8.51
N ASP A 286 -13.75 -17.82 9.06
CA ASP A 286 -15.11 -18.28 9.32
C ASP A 286 -15.86 -18.51 8.01
N VAL A 287 -16.83 -19.40 8.02
CA VAL A 287 -17.71 -19.70 6.88
C VAL A 287 -19.15 -19.57 7.32
N LEU A 288 -19.96 -18.89 6.52
CA LEU A 288 -21.41 -18.82 6.66
C LEU A 288 -22.09 -19.29 5.39
N ILE A 289 -22.88 -20.35 5.53
CA ILE A 289 -23.76 -20.82 4.47
C ILE A 289 -25.09 -20.08 4.62
N ARG A 290 -25.36 -19.15 3.69
CA ARG A 290 -26.55 -18.28 3.70
C ARG A 290 -27.84 -19.05 3.42
N THR A 291 -28.96 -18.42 3.76
CA THR A 291 -30.32 -18.94 3.68
C THR A 291 -30.61 -19.56 2.31
N GLY A 292 -31.03 -20.83 2.28
CA GLY A 292 -31.37 -21.54 1.05
C GLY A 292 -30.19 -22.01 0.20
N HIS A 293 -28.94 -21.71 0.56
CA HIS A 293 -27.77 -22.18 -0.17
C HIS A 293 -27.35 -23.58 0.30
N THR A 294 -26.91 -24.40 -0.65
CA THR A 294 -26.31 -25.71 -0.39
C THR A 294 -24.86 -25.72 -0.86
N VAL A 295 -23.94 -26.01 0.06
CA VAL A 295 -22.53 -26.23 -0.26
C VAL A 295 -22.24 -27.73 -0.29
N THR A 296 -21.54 -28.21 -1.32
CA THR A 296 -21.12 -29.60 -1.44
C THR A 296 -19.63 -29.75 -1.14
N VAL A 297 -19.29 -30.72 -0.28
CA VAL A 297 -17.94 -31.22 -0.06
C VAL A 297 -17.96 -32.69 -0.45
N LEU A 298 -17.33 -33.06 -1.55
CA LEU A 298 -17.39 -34.41 -2.14
C LEU A 298 -16.05 -35.14 -1.96
N SER A 299 -16.06 -36.46 -1.91
CA SER A 299 -14.85 -37.26 -2.12
C SER A 299 -14.53 -37.33 -3.63
N PRO A 300 -13.26 -37.21 -4.06
CA PRO A 300 -12.03 -37.15 -3.28
C PRO A 300 -11.42 -35.73 -3.19
N MET A 301 -12.16 -34.73 -2.68
CA MET A 301 -11.67 -33.33 -2.62
C MET A 301 -10.53 -33.06 -1.61
N GLY A 302 -10.01 -34.07 -0.91
CA GLY A 302 -9.06 -33.85 0.20
C GLY A 302 -9.69 -33.18 1.42
N ARG A 303 -8.87 -32.86 2.44
CA ARG A 303 -9.33 -32.19 3.68
C ARG A 303 -9.60 -30.71 3.40
N GLN A 304 -10.87 -30.33 3.45
CA GLN A 304 -11.31 -28.94 3.43
C GLN A 304 -11.20 -28.33 4.84
N VAL A 305 -10.99 -27.02 4.95
CA VAL A 305 -10.78 -26.36 6.25
C VAL A 305 -11.49 -25.01 6.36
N CYS A 306 -11.95 -24.69 7.56
CA CYS A 306 -12.41 -23.36 7.96
C CYS A 306 -12.11 -23.13 9.45
N ARG A 307 -12.18 -21.89 9.94
CA ARG A 307 -12.04 -21.58 11.37
C ARG A 307 -13.30 -21.93 12.14
N ASN A 308 -14.44 -21.41 11.70
CA ASN A 308 -15.78 -21.75 12.22
C ASN A 308 -16.73 -21.94 11.04
N LEU A 309 -17.73 -22.82 11.18
CA LEU A 309 -18.81 -22.97 10.20
C LEU A 309 -20.15 -22.60 10.85
N ARG A 310 -20.91 -21.73 10.17
CA ARG A 310 -22.24 -21.28 10.58
C ARG A 310 -23.23 -21.45 9.43
N PHE A 311 -24.50 -21.56 9.79
CA PHE A 311 -25.61 -21.69 8.85
C PHE A 311 -26.67 -20.64 9.19
N GLU A 312 -27.18 -19.94 8.18
CA GLU A 312 -28.47 -19.27 8.30
C GLU A 312 -29.61 -20.28 8.13
N ALA A 313 -30.85 -19.88 8.45
CA ALA A 313 -32.01 -20.74 8.33
C ALA A 313 -32.10 -21.37 6.91
N GLY A 314 -32.15 -22.69 6.82
CA GLY A 314 -32.22 -23.39 5.53
C GLY A 314 -30.92 -23.48 4.73
N GLY A 315 -29.80 -22.95 5.24
CA GLY A 315 -28.46 -23.23 4.70
C GLY A 315 -28.07 -24.70 4.94
N LYS A 316 -27.44 -25.33 3.96
CA LYS A 316 -27.11 -26.78 3.99
C LYS A 316 -25.67 -27.06 3.59
N LEU A 317 -25.05 -28.02 4.28
CA LEU A 317 -23.78 -28.62 3.86
C LEU A 317 -24.04 -30.09 3.52
N MET A 318 -23.76 -30.47 2.28
CA MET A 318 -23.74 -31.87 1.84
C MET A 318 -22.30 -32.36 1.88
N ASN A 319 -21.93 -33.03 2.97
CA ASN A 319 -20.57 -33.51 3.17
C ASN A 319 -20.44 -35.02 2.89
N GLY A 320 -19.85 -35.35 1.74
CA GLY A 320 -19.33 -36.67 1.38
C GLY A 320 -17.80 -36.74 1.39
N GLY A 321 -17.11 -35.76 1.98
CA GLY A 321 -15.64 -35.70 2.10
C GLY A 321 -15.18 -35.38 3.53
N VAL A 322 -13.98 -34.82 3.68
CA VAL A 322 -13.41 -34.44 4.98
C VAL A 322 -13.43 -32.92 5.13
N LEU A 323 -14.07 -32.43 6.19
CA LEU A 323 -14.06 -31.02 6.59
C LEU A 323 -13.45 -30.91 8.00
N GLY A 324 -12.42 -30.08 8.15
CA GLY A 324 -11.74 -29.81 9.41
C GLY A 324 -11.92 -28.36 9.89
N PHE A 325 -11.71 -28.16 11.19
CA PHE A 325 -11.75 -26.85 11.83
C PHE A 325 -10.36 -26.43 12.32
N GLY A 326 -10.00 -25.16 12.13
CA GLY A 326 -8.71 -24.60 12.52
C GLY A 326 -7.56 -24.85 11.54
N GLN A 327 -6.34 -24.47 11.92
CA GLN A 327 -5.13 -24.80 11.17
C GLN A 327 -4.91 -26.33 11.20
N PRO A 328 -4.48 -26.95 10.09
CA PRO A 328 -4.14 -28.37 10.06
C PRO A 328 -3.02 -28.75 11.02
#